data_AF-A0A1G9GVX4-F1
#
_entry.id   AF-A0A1G9GVX4-F1
#
_cell.length_a   1.000
_cell.length_b   1.000
_cell.length_c   1.000
_cell.angle_alpha   90.00
_cell.angle_beta   90.00
_cell.angle_gamma   90.00
#
_symmetry.space_group_name_H-M   'P 1'
#
loop_
_entity.id
_entity.type
_entity.pdbx_description
1 polymer ?
#
loop_
_entity_poly.entity_id
_entity_poly.type
_entity_poly.pdbx_seq_one_letter_code
_entity_poly.pdbx_strand_id
1 'polypeptide(L)'
;MNRQSEEMRRELDQIFEAFPYIRKEDIPAIDLYMDQVTTFLQRNLSGLSRDPDGDKFLTKTMINNYVKNKVLIPPVKKKYSRDHLMLLIMIYYLKSFLSIGDIRSAITPVMERYASPPDDPAERKKEAQTKKKERAERTASREERQQRAEKGNRKPAEQHADPAGAGQGLGKIYDRVIGEIFEGLPGIRKDIEEQIEYAENDFVLAPEEDRPMLQRFSLICRLSSEIYVRKLFIEKLLDSGE
;
A
#
# COMPACT_ATOMS: atom_id res chain seq x y z
N MET A 1 -12.01 12.61 -36.72
CA MET A 1 -11.56 12.41 -35.33
C MET A 1 -11.17 13.76 -34.75
N ASN A 2 -11.59 14.07 -33.53
CA ASN A 2 -11.32 15.33 -32.84
C ASN A 2 -9.84 15.38 -32.39
N ARG A 3 -9.06 16.39 -32.82
CA ARG A 3 -7.63 16.52 -32.49
C ARG A 3 -7.36 16.53 -30.98
N GLN A 4 -8.26 17.13 -30.21
CA GLN A 4 -8.17 17.20 -28.75
C GLN A 4 -8.23 15.81 -28.11
N SER A 5 -9.03 14.91 -28.67
CA SER A 5 -9.17 13.54 -28.16
C SER A 5 -7.96 12.68 -28.42
N GLU A 6 -7.32 12.85 -29.58
CA GLU A 6 -6.05 12.20 -29.87
C GLU A 6 -4.97 12.66 -28.89
N GLU A 7 -4.95 13.95 -28.54
CA GLU A 7 -4.05 14.50 -27.53
C GLU A 7 -4.32 13.89 -26.14
N MET A 8 -5.58 13.81 -25.70
CA MET A 8 -5.94 13.16 -24.43
C MET A 8 -5.55 11.68 -24.37
N ARG A 9 -5.73 10.93 -25.47
CA ARG A 9 -5.32 9.52 -25.55
C ARG A 9 -3.80 9.37 -25.50
N ARG A 10 -3.05 10.26 -26.14
CA ARG A 10 -1.58 10.27 -26.03
C ARG A 10 -1.10 10.59 -24.62
N GLU A 11 -1.75 11.53 -23.94
CA GLU A 11 -1.45 11.82 -22.53
C GLU A 11 -1.74 10.59 -21.65
N LEU A 12 -2.87 9.90 -21.89
CA LEU A 12 -3.20 8.66 -21.21
C LEU A 12 -2.13 7.59 -21.41
N ASP A 13 -1.67 7.39 -22.65
CA ASP A 13 -0.62 6.43 -22.98
C ASP A 13 0.66 6.71 -22.19
N GLN A 14 1.10 7.97 -22.14
CA GLN A 14 2.29 8.37 -21.38
C GLN A 14 2.15 8.11 -19.89
N ILE A 15 0.97 8.34 -19.30
CA ILE A 15 0.70 8.06 -17.89
C ILE A 15 0.83 6.56 -17.61
N PHE A 16 0.25 5.71 -18.46
CA PHE A 16 0.30 4.25 -18.26
C PHE A 16 1.68 3.66 -18.52
N GLU A 17 2.45 4.20 -19.49
CA GLU A 17 3.84 3.79 -19.72
C GLU A 17 4.78 4.20 -18.58
N ALA A 18 4.55 5.36 -17.96
CA ALA A 18 5.34 5.85 -16.84
C ALA A 18 4.88 5.29 -15.48
N PHE A 19 3.78 4.54 -15.41
CA PHE A 19 3.22 4.05 -14.15
C PHE A 19 4.21 3.07 -13.48
N PRO A 20 4.70 3.36 -12.27
CA PRO A 20 5.89 2.72 -11.74
C PRO A 20 5.63 1.35 -11.13
N TYR A 21 5.92 0.28 -11.88
CA TYR A 21 5.93 -1.06 -11.31
C TYR A 21 7.26 -1.39 -10.64
N ILE A 22 7.26 -1.54 -9.32
CA ILE A 22 8.43 -2.04 -8.60
C ILE A 22 8.12 -3.46 -8.15
N ARG A 23 8.75 -4.45 -8.78
CA ARG A 23 8.65 -5.83 -8.30
C ARG A 23 9.48 -5.97 -7.04
N LYS A 24 9.13 -6.94 -6.20
CA LYS A 24 9.91 -7.22 -5.00
C LYS A 24 11.37 -7.48 -5.37
N GLU A 25 11.64 -8.16 -6.47
CA GLU A 25 12.97 -8.48 -7.00
C GLU A 25 13.81 -7.24 -7.38
N ASP A 26 13.16 -6.12 -7.73
CA ASP A 26 13.83 -4.85 -8.05
C ASP A 26 14.29 -4.12 -6.78
N ILE A 27 13.76 -4.51 -5.61
CA ILE A 27 14.13 -3.95 -4.32
C ILE A 27 15.47 -4.55 -3.87
N PRO A 28 16.49 -3.72 -3.56
CA PRO A 28 17.80 -4.20 -3.14
C PRO A 28 17.74 -5.19 -1.98
N ALA A 29 18.52 -6.27 -2.10
CA ALA A 29 18.66 -7.29 -1.06
C ALA A 29 19.57 -6.86 0.12
N ILE A 30 20.27 -5.72 -0.02
CA ILE A 30 21.11 -5.14 1.03
C ILE A 30 20.37 -4.01 1.74
N ASP A 31 20.65 -3.82 3.02
CA ASP A 31 20.10 -2.69 3.76
C ASP A 31 20.72 -1.36 3.28
N LEU A 32 19.87 -0.35 3.15
CA LEU A 32 20.22 0.96 2.61
C LEU A 32 20.32 2.02 3.71
N TYR A 33 21.23 2.98 3.57
CA TYR A 33 21.18 4.22 4.33
C TYR A 33 20.11 5.16 3.79
N MET A 34 19.65 6.11 4.61
CA MET A 34 18.57 7.04 4.26
C MET A 34 18.73 7.69 2.86
N ASP A 35 19.92 8.20 2.53
CA ASP A 35 20.17 8.83 1.22
C ASP A 35 19.99 7.85 0.05
N GLN A 36 20.34 6.59 0.24
CA GLN A 36 20.16 5.54 -0.75
C GLN A 36 18.69 5.16 -0.89
N VAL A 37 17.93 5.15 0.22
CA VAL A 37 16.47 4.95 0.21
C VAL A 37 15.78 6.04 -0.60
N THR A 38 16.07 7.31 -0.31
CA THR A 38 15.43 8.44 -1.02
C THR A 38 15.80 8.43 -2.51
N THR A 39 17.06 8.11 -2.83
CA THR A 39 17.53 8.00 -4.22
C THR A 39 16.81 6.86 -4.95
N PHE A 40 16.70 5.69 -4.31
CA PHE A 40 15.99 4.54 -4.87
C PHE A 40 14.51 4.87 -5.13
N LEU A 41 13.81 5.45 -4.16
CA LEU A 41 12.40 5.79 -4.31
C LEU A 41 12.18 6.86 -5.38
N GLN A 42 13.02 7.89 -5.42
CA GLN A 42 12.93 8.94 -6.44
C GLN A 42 13.11 8.36 -7.85
N ARG A 43 14.13 7.52 -8.05
CA ARG A 43 14.41 6.91 -9.36
C ARG A 43 13.27 6.02 -9.86
N ASN A 44 12.59 5.31 -8.95
CA ASN A 44 11.62 4.31 -9.34
C ASN A 44 10.16 4.79 -9.27
N LEU A 45 9.86 5.90 -8.58
CA LEU A 45 8.49 6.41 -8.40
C LEU A 45 8.24 7.74 -9.12
N SER A 46 9.19 8.24 -9.91
CA SER A 46 9.09 9.56 -10.56
C SER A 46 7.94 9.69 -11.54
N GLY A 47 7.53 8.59 -12.18
CA GLY A 47 6.43 8.60 -13.14
C GLY A 47 5.03 8.88 -12.55
N LEU A 48 4.88 8.92 -11.20
CA LEU A 48 3.60 9.25 -10.54
C LEU A 48 3.45 10.73 -10.17
N SER A 49 4.48 11.54 -10.35
CA SER A 49 4.40 12.95 -10.00
C SER A 49 3.87 13.79 -11.16
N ARG A 50 2.93 14.68 -10.86
CA ARG A 50 2.43 15.71 -11.78
C ARG A 50 3.48 16.80 -12.04
N ASP A 51 4.42 16.97 -11.11
CA ASP A 51 5.55 17.90 -11.19
C ASP A 51 6.84 17.18 -10.77
N PRO A 52 7.48 16.41 -11.66
CA PRO A 52 8.67 15.63 -11.34
C PRO A 52 9.84 16.45 -10.78
N ASP A 53 9.87 17.75 -11.07
CA ASP A 53 10.94 18.67 -10.68
C ASP A 53 10.62 19.46 -9.39
N GLY A 54 9.33 19.68 -9.08
CA GLY A 54 8.86 20.44 -7.92
C GLY A 54 8.20 19.64 -6.78
N ASP A 55 7.59 18.48 -7.07
CA ASP A 55 7.06 17.61 -6.03
C ASP A 55 8.20 16.92 -5.30
N LYS A 56 8.33 17.26 -4.01
CA LYS A 56 9.27 16.56 -3.14
C LYS A 56 8.87 15.09 -3.00
N PHE A 57 9.61 14.21 -3.68
CA PHE A 57 9.63 12.76 -3.41
C PHE A 57 9.84 12.49 -1.92
N LEU A 58 9.46 11.30 -1.45
CA LEU A 58 9.54 10.89 -0.03
C LEU A 58 10.84 11.37 0.63
N THR A 59 10.78 12.54 1.27
CA THR A 59 11.97 13.19 1.80
C THR A 59 12.41 12.49 3.06
N LYS A 60 13.66 12.73 3.49
CA LYS A 60 14.15 12.30 4.81
C LYS A 60 13.17 12.66 5.92
N THR A 61 12.60 13.87 5.86
CA THR A 61 11.61 14.36 6.83
C THR A 61 10.32 13.54 6.77
N MET A 62 9.79 13.24 5.59
CA MET A 62 8.59 12.41 5.44
C MET A 62 8.80 11.00 5.98
N ILE A 63 9.93 10.35 5.63
CA ILE A 63 10.26 9.02 6.12
C ILE A 63 10.39 9.02 7.65
N ASN A 64 11.07 10.04 8.22
CA ASN A 64 11.15 10.20 9.67
C ASN A 64 9.78 10.43 10.31
N ASN A 65 8.88 11.17 9.64
CA ASN A 65 7.51 11.36 10.11
C ASN A 65 6.72 10.06 10.09
N TYR A 66 6.95 9.18 9.12
CA TYR A 66 6.33 7.86 9.08
C TYR A 66 6.76 6.97 10.25
N VAL A 67 8.05 6.98 10.58
CA VAL A 67 8.55 6.27 11.79
C VAL A 67 7.93 6.86 13.05
N LYS A 68 7.93 8.19 13.21
CA LYS A 68 7.34 8.87 14.38
C LYS A 68 5.85 8.59 14.54
N ASN A 69 5.12 8.52 13.43
CA ASN A 69 3.69 8.22 13.39
C ASN A 69 3.39 6.71 13.42
N LYS A 70 4.40 5.85 13.60
CA LYS A 70 4.24 4.39 13.67
C LYS A 70 3.54 3.78 12.45
N VAL A 71 3.73 4.39 11.28
CA VAL A 71 3.29 3.84 9.98
C VAL A 71 4.46 3.21 9.22
N LEU A 72 5.67 3.28 9.76
CA LEU A 72 6.86 2.61 9.26
C LEU A 72 7.66 2.06 10.44
N ILE A 73 8.21 0.85 10.28
CA ILE A 73 9.15 0.26 11.25
C ILE A 73 10.41 1.13 11.40
N PRO A 74 10.98 1.23 12.61
CA PRO A 74 12.17 2.04 12.84
C PRO A 74 13.42 1.41 12.19
N PRO A 75 14.34 2.22 11.63
CA PRO A 75 15.55 1.72 11.00
C PRO A 75 16.50 1.09 12.02
N VAL A 76 17.25 0.07 11.60
CA VAL A 76 18.21 -0.67 12.43
C VAL A 76 19.60 -0.14 12.14
N LYS A 77 20.29 0.40 13.16
CA LYS A 77 21.64 0.99 12.99
C LYS A 77 21.72 2.00 11.82
N LYS A 78 20.66 2.82 11.67
CA LYS A 78 20.46 3.80 10.58
C LYS A 78 20.30 3.21 9.18
N LYS A 79 20.00 1.91 9.08
CA LYS A 79 19.76 1.23 7.83
C LYS A 79 18.30 0.78 7.69
N TYR A 80 17.85 0.74 6.45
CA TYR A 80 16.50 0.40 6.03
C TYR A 80 16.57 -0.89 5.23
N SER A 81 15.90 -1.92 5.74
CA SER A 81 15.81 -3.23 5.09
C SER A 81 14.82 -3.23 3.93
N ARG A 82 14.75 -4.36 3.21
CA ARG A 82 13.76 -4.60 2.15
C ARG A 82 12.32 -4.39 2.62
N ASP A 83 12.00 -4.75 3.86
CA ASP A 83 10.67 -4.56 4.45
C ASP A 83 10.34 -3.07 4.62
N HIS A 84 11.32 -2.24 4.97
CA HIS A 84 11.12 -0.79 5.02
C HIS A 84 10.79 -0.24 3.62
N LEU A 85 11.50 -0.69 2.59
CA LEU A 85 11.26 -0.24 1.22
C LEU A 85 9.89 -0.67 0.70
N MET A 86 9.47 -1.91 0.95
CA MET A 86 8.14 -2.39 0.58
C MET A 86 7.03 -1.56 1.25
N LEU A 87 7.15 -1.28 2.56
CA LEU A 87 6.21 -0.42 3.27
C LEU A 87 6.21 1.01 2.72
N LEU A 88 7.38 1.59 2.44
CA LEU A 88 7.48 2.94 1.87
C LEU A 88 6.81 3.05 0.50
N ILE A 89 6.94 2.02 -0.35
CA ILE A 89 6.27 1.97 -1.65
C ILE A 89 4.75 1.85 -1.47
N MET A 90 4.27 0.96 -0.58
CA MET A 90 2.84 0.86 -0.27
C MET A 90 2.27 2.18 0.27
N ILE A 91 2.97 2.83 1.20
CA ILE A 91 2.59 4.15 1.74
C ILE A 91 2.57 5.20 0.63
N TYR A 92 3.50 5.15 -0.33
CA TYR A 92 3.52 6.09 -1.44
C TYR A 92 2.25 6.02 -2.30
N TYR A 93 1.74 4.81 -2.58
CA TYR A 93 0.48 4.66 -3.30
C TYR A 93 -0.71 5.23 -2.54
N LEU A 94 -0.74 5.06 -1.21
CA LEU A 94 -1.84 5.52 -0.36
C LEU A 94 -1.83 7.04 -0.11
N LYS A 95 -0.64 7.67 -0.01
CA LYS A 95 -0.51 9.08 0.40
C LYS A 95 -1.16 10.09 -0.54
N SER A 96 -1.46 9.69 -1.77
CA SER A 96 -2.00 10.59 -2.80
C SER A 96 -3.45 11.02 -2.51
N PHE A 97 -4.21 10.22 -1.76
CA PHE A 97 -5.62 10.49 -1.44
C PHE A 97 -6.01 10.23 0.02
N LEU A 98 -5.15 9.56 0.82
CA LEU A 98 -5.41 9.28 2.23
C LEU A 98 -4.63 10.20 3.17
N SER A 99 -5.23 10.50 4.33
CA SER A 99 -4.56 11.20 5.41
C SER A 99 -3.53 10.30 6.12
N ILE A 100 -2.63 10.89 6.91
CA ILE A 100 -1.68 10.09 7.71
C ILE A 100 -2.38 9.18 8.73
N GLY A 101 -3.56 9.56 9.21
CA GLY A 101 -4.38 8.75 10.11
C GLY A 101 -4.92 7.52 9.40
N ASP A 102 -5.51 7.72 8.23
CA ASP A 102 -6.08 6.65 7.39
C ASP A 102 -4.99 5.66 6.95
N ILE A 103 -3.83 6.17 6.54
CA ILE A 103 -2.67 5.33 6.18
C ILE A 103 -2.23 4.49 7.39
N ARG A 104 -2.27 5.06 8.60
CA ARG A 104 -1.95 4.30 9.83
C ARG A 104 -2.94 3.16 10.03
N SER A 105 -4.24 3.44 9.95
CA SER A 105 -5.28 2.42 10.10
C SER A 105 -5.12 1.28 9.08
N ALA A 106 -4.76 1.60 7.84
CA ALA A 106 -4.53 0.61 6.79
C ALA A 106 -3.22 -0.20 6.97
N ILE A 107 -2.10 0.48 7.27
CA ILE A 107 -0.76 -0.12 7.21
C ILE A 107 -0.36 -0.78 8.54
N THR A 108 -0.70 -0.20 9.68
CA THR A 108 -0.21 -0.67 10.98
C THR A 108 -0.53 -2.15 11.24
N PRO A 109 -1.75 -2.67 10.99
CA PRO A 109 -2.05 -4.09 11.18
C PRO A 109 -1.19 -5.02 10.31
N VAL A 110 -0.86 -4.59 9.08
CA VAL A 110 -0.02 -5.35 8.15
C VAL A 110 1.44 -5.29 8.62
N MET A 111 1.92 -4.09 8.94
CA MET A 111 3.27 -3.84 9.43
C MET A 111 3.57 -4.65 10.68
N GLU A 112 2.71 -4.59 11.71
CA GLU A 112 2.95 -5.23 13.00
C GLU A 112 2.89 -6.77 12.93
N ARG A 113 2.08 -7.33 12.02
CA ARG A 113 1.88 -8.79 11.92
C ARG A 113 2.84 -9.48 10.97
N TYR A 114 3.30 -8.79 9.93
CA TYR A 114 4.00 -9.44 8.80
C TYR A 114 5.37 -8.85 8.47
N ALA A 115 5.70 -7.65 8.94
CA ALA A 115 7.06 -7.14 8.79
C ALA A 115 8.01 -7.96 9.66
N SER A 116 9.18 -8.27 9.09
CA SER A 116 10.22 -8.98 9.82
C SER A 116 10.69 -8.11 10.98
N PRO A 117 10.96 -8.70 12.16
CA PRO A 117 11.61 -7.98 13.22
C PRO A 117 12.95 -7.41 12.72
N PRO A 118 13.39 -6.26 13.25
CA PRO A 118 14.72 -5.72 13.04
C PRO A 118 15.78 -6.82 13.01
N ASP A 119 16.56 -6.88 11.92
CA ASP A 119 17.54 -7.95 11.71
C ASP A 119 18.82 -7.73 12.56
N ASP A 120 18.65 -7.31 13.83
CA ASP A 120 19.72 -7.16 14.81
C ASP A 120 19.96 -8.50 15.55
N PRO A 121 21.19 -9.05 15.53
CA PRO A 121 21.55 -10.24 16.31
C PRO A 121 21.17 -10.17 17.81
N ALA A 122 21.16 -8.98 18.41
CA ALA A 122 20.72 -8.78 19.80
C ALA A 122 19.20 -8.94 19.95
N GLU A 123 18.44 -8.51 18.95
CA GLU A 123 16.98 -8.54 18.93
C GLU A 123 16.47 -9.95 18.56
N ARG A 124 17.15 -10.67 17.66
CA ARG A 124 16.95 -12.11 17.44
C ARG A 124 17.12 -12.94 18.71
N LYS A 125 18.13 -12.63 19.53
CA LYS A 125 18.37 -13.31 20.81
C LYS A 125 17.25 -13.02 21.81
N LYS A 126 16.76 -11.77 21.87
CA LYS A 126 15.61 -11.38 22.69
C LYS A 126 14.33 -12.09 22.24
N GLU A 127 13.99 -12.06 20.96
CA GLU A 127 12.81 -12.77 20.44
C GLU A 127 12.90 -14.28 20.63
N ALA A 128 14.07 -14.88 20.39
CA ALA A 128 14.27 -16.31 20.61
C ALA A 128 14.09 -16.68 22.09
N GLN A 129 14.50 -15.81 23.02
CA GLN A 129 14.23 -15.99 24.45
C GLN A 129 12.76 -15.83 24.79
N THR A 130 12.08 -14.82 24.26
CA THR A 130 10.65 -14.58 24.50
C THR A 130 9.80 -15.73 23.95
N LYS A 131 10.01 -16.13 22.68
CA LYS A 131 9.32 -17.26 22.06
C LYS A 131 9.60 -18.58 22.79
N LYS A 132 10.82 -18.78 23.30
CA LYS A 132 11.15 -19.97 24.12
C LYS A 132 10.43 -19.95 25.47
N LYS A 133 10.30 -18.78 26.11
CA LYS A 133 9.56 -18.59 27.35
C LYS A 133 8.06 -18.82 27.17
N GLU A 134 7.45 -18.22 26.16
CA GLU A 134 6.04 -18.40 25.82
C GLU A 134 5.70 -19.86 25.47
N ARG A 135 6.60 -20.54 24.75
CA ARG A 135 6.42 -21.96 24.41
C ARG A 135 6.51 -22.84 25.66
N ALA A 136 7.41 -22.53 26.61
CA ALA A 136 7.49 -23.22 27.90
C ALA A 136 6.23 -22.99 28.75
N GLU A 137 5.74 -21.75 28.84
CA GLU A 137 4.52 -21.40 29.57
C GLU A 137 3.27 -22.06 28.96
N ARG A 138 3.17 -22.11 27.63
CA ARG A 138 2.08 -22.83 26.93
C ARG A 138 2.12 -24.33 27.18
N THR A 139 3.31 -24.91 27.24
CA THR A 139 3.47 -26.36 27.50
C THR A 139 3.10 -26.69 28.94
N ALA A 140 3.57 -25.88 29.91
CA ALA A 140 3.20 -26.00 31.32
C ALA A 140 1.69 -25.81 31.55
N SER A 141 1.07 -24.80 30.91
CA SER A 141 -0.38 -24.58 31.00
C SER A 141 -1.18 -25.74 30.39
N ARG A 142 -0.66 -26.38 29.33
CA ARG A 142 -1.30 -27.54 28.69
C ARG A 142 -1.21 -28.78 29.58
N GLU A 143 -0.06 -29.01 30.22
CA GLU A 143 0.16 -30.10 31.19
C GLU A 143 -0.69 -29.93 32.45
N GLU A 144 -0.79 -28.72 33.00
CA GLU A 144 -1.67 -28.41 34.14
C GLU A 144 -3.15 -28.57 33.80
N ARG A 145 -3.57 -28.20 32.58
CA ARG A 145 -4.94 -28.44 32.08
C ARG A 145 -5.22 -29.93 31.89
N GLN A 146 -4.23 -30.71 31.48
CA GLN A 146 -4.34 -32.17 31.35
C GLN A 146 -4.50 -32.85 32.72
N GLN A 147 -3.72 -32.44 33.73
CA GLN A 147 -3.83 -32.94 35.10
C GLN A 147 -5.15 -32.54 35.78
N ARG A 148 -5.74 -31.38 35.43
CA ARG A 148 -7.06 -30.97 35.91
C ARG A 148 -8.21 -31.71 35.21
N ALA A 149 -8.05 -32.09 33.94
CA ALA A 149 -9.04 -32.87 33.19
C ALA A 149 -9.22 -34.31 33.73
N GLU A 150 -8.20 -34.85 34.40
CA GLU A 150 -8.26 -36.15 35.09
C GLU A 150 -9.07 -36.12 36.40
N LYS A 151 -9.46 -34.93 36.91
CA LYS A 151 -10.22 -34.77 38.18
C LYS A 151 -11.69 -34.35 38.03
N GLY A 152 -12.24 -34.33 36.82
CA GLY A 152 -13.69 -34.32 36.60
C GLY A 152 -14.34 -32.96 36.34
N ASN A 153 -15.35 -33.04 35.47
CA ASN A 153 -16.25 -32.05 34.90
C ASN A 153 -15.73 -31.19 33.73
N ARG A 154 -16.16 -31.58 32.52
CA ARG A 154 -15.80 -30.95 31.23
C ARG A 154 -16.72 -29.76 30.94
N LYS A 155 -16.15 -28.61 30.59
CA LYS A 155 -16.77 -27.65 29.65
C LYS A 155 -16.05 -27.74 28.31
N PRO A 156 -16.73 -27.55 27.16
CA PRO A 156 -16.09 -27.65 25.85
C PRO A 156 -15.04 -26.54 25.71
N ALA A 157 -13.86 -26.92 25.22
CA ALA A 157 -12.80 -25.97 24.90
C ALA A 157 -13.18 -25.18 23.64
N GLU A 158 -13.16 -23.85 23.74
CA GLU A 158 -13.10 -22.97 22.58
C GLU A 158 -11.87 -23.34 21.76
N GLN A 159 -12.09 -23.53 20.47
CA GLN A 159 -11.05 -23.77 19.48
C GLN A 159 -10.15 -22.53 19.46
N HIS A 160 -8.95 -22.64 20.02
CA HIS A 160 -7.88 -21.72 19.67
C HIS A 160 -7.57 -21.95 18.20
N ALA A 161 -8.00 -21.01 17.36
CA ALA A 161 -7.62 -20.92 15.98
C ALA A 161 -6.09 -20.99 15.87
N ASP A 162 -5.62 -21.92 15.06
CA ASP A 162 -4.28 -21.94 14.49
C ASP A 162 -4.02 -20.56 13.86
N PRO A 163 -2.90 -19.86 14.13
CA PRO A 163 -2.61 -18.60 13.46
C PRO A 163 -2.29 -18.90 11.99
N ALA A 164 -3.34 -18.98 11.18
CA ALA A 164 -3.28 -18.91 9.73
C ALA A 164 -2.59 -17.59 9.36
N GLY A 165 -1.27 -17.62 9.18
CA GLY A 165 -0.47 -16.42 8.95
C GLY A 165 1.05 -16.64 9.06
N ALA A 166 1.50 -17.68 9.76
CA ALA A 166 2.92 -17.96 9.98
C ALA A 166 3.76 -18.30 8.71
N GLY A 167 3.17 -18.24 7.52
CA GLY A 167 3.83 -18.49 6.22
C GLY A 167 3.73 -17.36 5.19
N GLN A 168 3.16 -16.20 5.56
CA GLN A 168 2.99 -15.04 4.67
C GLN A 168 3.83 -13.87 5.18
N GLY A 169 5.15 -13.90 4.94
CA GLY A 169 5.98 -12.72 5.22
C GLY A 169 5.57 -11.53 4.36
N LEU A 170 5.89 -10.30 4.80
CA LEU A 170 5.53 -9.04 4.12
C LEU A 170 5.79 -9.06 2.61
N GLY A 171 6.87 -9.71 2.15
CA GLY A 171 7.18 -9.85 0.74
C GLY A 171 6.09 -10.51 -0.10
N LYS A 172 5.39 -11.53 0.42
CA LYS A 172 4.28 -12.18 -0.32
C LYS A 172 3.05 -11.28 -0.39
N ILE A 173 2.78 -10.53 0.68
CA ILE A 173 1.69 -9.56 0.71
C ILE A 173 1.97 -8.45 -0.29
N TYR A 174 3.20 -7.95 -0.31
CA TYR A 174 3.65 -6.96 -1.27
C TYR A 174 3.49 -7.46 -2.72
N ASP A 175 4.01 -8.65 -3.04
CA ASP A 175 3.87 -9.25 -4.38
C ASP A 175 2.40 -9.36 -4.79
N ARG A 176 1.52 -9.78 -3.86
CA ARG A 176 0.09 -9.94 -4.15
C ARG A 176 -0.59 -8.61 -4.39
N VAL A 177 -0.47 -7.66 -3.45
CA VAL A 177 -1.16 -6.37 -3.52
C VAL A 177 -0.65 -5.55 -4.69
N ILE A 178 0.68 -5.46 -4.84
CA ILE A 178 1.27 -4.71 -5.95
C ILE A 178 1.04 -5.46 -7.28
N GLY A 179 1.08 -6.79 -7.32
CA GLY A 179 0.70 -7.55 -8.52
C GLY A 179 -0.73 -7.24 -8.97
N GLU A 180 -1.70 -7.31 -8.05
CA GLU A 180 -3.12 -7.04 -8.35
C GLU A 180 -3.37 -5.61 -8.85
N ILE A 181 -2.70 -4.61 -8.29
CA ILE A 181 -2.79 -3.22 -8.77
C ILE A 181 -2.43 -3.14 -10.26
N PHE A 182 -1.38 -3.85 -10.68
CA PHE A 182 -0.88 -3.80 -12.04
C PHE A 182 -1.69 -4.65 -13.00
N GLU A 183 -2.18 -5.81 -12.55
CA GLU A 183 -3.12 -6.63 -13.32
C GLU A 183 -4.43 -5.87 -13.62
N GLY A 184 -4.83 -4.94 -12.74
CA GLY A 184 -6.01 -4.09 -12.93
C GLY A 184 -5.81 -2.91 -13.90
N LEU A 185 -4.57 -2.48 -14.18
CA LEU A 185 -4.30 -1.28 -14.99
C LEU A 185 -4.93 -1.31 -16.39
N PRO A 186 -4.89 -2.41 -17.17
CA PRO A 186 -5.53 -2.44 -18.48
C PRO A 186 -7.04 -2.18 -18.42
N GLY A 187 -7.70 -2.64 -17.36
CA GLY A 187 -9.13 -2.37 -17.14
C GLY A 187 -9.41 -0.89 -16.87
N ILE A 188 -8.57 -0.25 -16.04
CA ILE A 188 -8.66 1.20 -15.76
C ILE A 188 -8.42 2.00 -17.04
N ARG A 189 -7.43 1.63 -17.85
CA ARG A 189 -7.16 2.30 -19.13
C ARG A 189 -8.38 2.26 -20.04
N LYS A 190 -8.94 1.07 -20.23
CA LYS A 190 -10.11 0.86 -21.08
C LYS A 190 -11.30 1.71 -20.61
N ASP A 191 -11.56 1.73 -19.30
CA ASP A 191 -12.63 2.54 -18.73
C ASP A 191 -12.42 4.05 -19.02
N ILE A 192 -11.21 4.57 -18.82
CA ILE A 192 -10.90 5.98 -19.14
C ILE A 192 -11.08 6.26 -20.64
N GLU A 193 -10.66 5.35 -21.52
CA GLU A 193 -10.86 5.47 -22.98
C GLU A 193 -12.34 5.53 -23.36
N GLU A 194 -13.18 4.73 -22.70
CA GLU A 194 -14.64 4.79 -22.85
C GLU A 194 -15.19 6.15 -22.36
N GLN A 195 -14.72 6.66 -21.21
CA GLN A 195 -15.14 7.99 -20.71
C GLN A 195 -14.75 9.12 -21.68
N ILE A 196 -13.58 9.04 -22.32
CA ILE A 196 -13.14 9.99 -23.36
C ILE A 196 -14.12 9.96 -24.54
N GLU A 197 -14.47 8.76 -25.03
CA GLU A 197 -15.43 8.61 -26.13
C GLU A 197 -16.83 9.12 -25.76
N TYR A 198 -17.29 8.89 -24.53
CA TYR A 198 -18.55 9.47 -24.06
C TYR A 198 -18.52 11.00 -24.07
N ALA A 199 -17.43 11.61 -23.58
CA ALA A 199 -17.28 13.06 -23.56
C ALA A 199 -17.18 13.67 -24.96
N GLU A 200 -16.56 12.98 -25.92
CA GLU A 200 -16.50 13.40 -27.33
C GLU A 200 -17.88 13.53 -27.99
N ASN A 201 -18.82 12.68 -27.55
CA ASN A 201 -20.18 12.65 -28.05
C ASN A 201 -21.15 13.52 -27.23
N ASP A 202 -20.64 14.23 -26.22
CA ASP A 202 -21.42 15.14 -25.38
C ASP A 202 -21.51 16.54 -26.00
N PHE A 203 -22.50 17.34 -25.57
CA PHE A 203 -22.68 18.73 -26.00
C PHE A 203 -22.71 18.96 -27.53
N VAL A 204 -23.19 17.99 -28.30
CA VAL A 204 -23.24 18.08 -29.79
C VAL A 204 -24.06 19.27 -30.30
N LEU A 205 -25.04 19.74 -29.51
CA LEU A 205 -25.88 20.89 -29.83
C LEU A 205 -25.28 22.24 -29.40
N ALA A 206 -24.14 22.25 -28.68
CA ALA A 206 -23.48 23.47 -28.26
C ALA A 206 -22.75 24.16 -29.44
N PRO A 207 -22.51 25.48 -29.36
CA PRO A 207 -21.68 26.22 -30.31
C PRO A 207 -20.32 25.53 -30.53
N GLU A 208 -19.83 25.51 -31.77
CA GLU A 208 -18.57 24.82 -32.11
C GLU A 208 -17.36 25.39 -31.36
N GLU A 209 -17.39 26.67 -31.03
CA GLU A 209 -16.33 27.34 -30.26
C GLU A 209 -16.27 26.88 -28.79
N ASP A 210 -17.41 26.56 -28.19
CA ASP A 210 -17.51 26.16 -26.78
C ASP A 210 -17.41 24.64 -26.59
N ARG A 211 -17.79 23.86 -27.61
CA ARG A 211 -17.89 22.40 -27.55
C ARG A 211 -16.61 21.73 -27.01
N PRO A 212 -15.38 22.03 -27.48
CA PRO A 212 -14.13 21.46 -26.95
C PRO A 212 -13.93 21.67 -25.44
N MET A 213 -14.29 22.87 -24.94
CA MET A 213 -14.18 23.23 -23.53
C MET A 213 -15.19 22.45 -22.68
N LEU A 214 -16.45 22.39 -23.14
CA LEU A 214 -17.55 21.71 -22.45
C LEU A 214 -17.30 20.20 -22.36
N GLN A 215 -16.84 19.58 -23.44
CA GLN A 215 -16.50 18.15 -23.48
C GLN A 215 -15.36 17.82 -22.51
N ARG A 216 -14.29 18.65 -22.48
CA ARG A 216 -13.20 18.49 -21.50
C ARG A 216 -13.68 18.62 -20.07
N PHE A 217 -14.53 19.61 -19.80
CA PHE A 217 -15.10 19.82 -18.47
C PHE A 217 -15.97 18.62 -18.05
N SER A 218 -16.81 18.11 -18.95
CA SER A 218 -17.63 16.91 -18.74
C SER A 218 -16.77 15.71 -18.33
N LEU A 219 -15.69 15.45 -19.07
CA LEU A 219 -14.74 14.37 -18.76
C LEU A 219 -14.11 14.54 -17.36
N ILE A 220 -13.65 15.75 -17.03
CA ILE A 220 -13.08 16.05 -15.70
C ILE A 220 -14.10 15.74 -14.59
N CYS A 221 -15.35 16.18 -14.76
CA CYS A 221 -16.41 15.95 -13.78
C CYS A 221 -16.70 14.45 -13.60
N ARG A 222 -16.81 13.69 -14.71
CA ARG A 222 -17.05 12.24 -14.68
C ARG A 222 -15.95 11.51 -13.92
N LEU A 223 -14.69 11.69 -14.32
CA LEU A 223 -13.55 11.04 -13.66
C LEU A 223 -13.44 11.44 -12.18
N SER A 224 -13.67 12.72 -11.86
CA SER A 224 -13.63 13.20 -10.47
C SER A 224 -14.70 12.57 -9.60
N SER A 225 -15.90 12.34 -10.13
CA SER A 225 -17.01 11.73 -9.39
C SER A 225 -16.69 10.29 -8.95
N GLU A 226 -16.05 9.50 -9.82
CA GLU A 226 -15.66 8.14 -9.47
C GLU A 226 -14.57 8.11 -8.40
N ILE A 227 -13.56 8.97 -8.52
CA ILE A 227 -12.49 9.10 -7.52
C ILE A 227 -13.11 9.47 -6.17
N TYR A 228 -14.07 10.41 -6.17
CA TYR A 228 -14.75 10.85 -4.95
C TYR A 228 -15.52 9.70 -4.28
N VAL A 229 -16.31 8.95 -5.03
CA VAL A 229 -17.06 7.79 -4.49
C VAL A 229 -16.12 6.71 -3.96
N ARG A 230 -15.04 6.39 -4.68
CA ARG A 230 -14.03 5.42 -4.22
C ARG A 230 -13.35 5.90 -2.93
N LYS A 231 -13.00 7.18 -2.83
CA LYS A 231 -12.43 7.77 -1.61
C LYS A 231 -13.37 7.62 -0.42
N LEU A 232 -14.63 8.01 -0.56
CA LEU A 232 -15.63 7.87 0.50
C LEU A 232 -15.81 6.41 0.94
N PHE A 233 -15.77 5.47 0.00
CA PHE A 233 -15.86 4.06 0.33
C PHE A 233 -14.63 3.57 1.11
N ILE A 234 -13.43 3.98 0.71
CA ILE A 234 -12.19 3.65 1.42
C ILE A 234 -12.22 4.21 2.85
N GLU A 235 -12.62 5.47 3.03
CA GLU A 235 -12.76 6.09 4.35
C GLU A 235 -13.73 5.28 5.24
N LYS A 236 -14.90 4.88 4.71
CA LYS A 236 -15.84 4.01 5.42
C LYS A 236 -15.29 2.63 5.78
N LEU A 237 -14.48 2.02 4.91
CA LEU A 237 -13.83 0.73 5.19
C LEU A 237 -12.84 0.85 6.33
N LEU A 238 -12.13 1.98 6.43
CA LEU A 238 -11.18 2.25 7.50
C LEU A 238 -11.90 2.50 8.83
N ASP A 239 -13.01 3.25 8.81
CA ASP A 239 -13.83 3.52 10.01
C ASP A 239 -14.52 2.26 10.56
N SER A 240 -14.86 1.31 9.70
CA SER A 240 -15.56 0.07 10.10
C SER A 240 -14.65 -1.01 10.69
N GLY A 241 -13.33 -0.76 10.72
CA GLY A 241 -12.31 -1.69 11.20
C GLY A 241 -11.92 -1.56 12.67
N GLU A 242 -12.59 -0.69 13.43
CA GLU A 242 -12.42 -0.49 14.88
C GLU A 242 -13.36 -1.36 15.73
#